data_AF-B7PYK8-F1
#
_entry.id   AF-B7PYK8-F1
#
_cell.length_a   1.000
_cell.length_b   1.000
_cell.length_c   1.000
_cell.angle_alpha   90.00
_cell.angle_beta   90.00
_cell.angle_gamma   90.00
#
_symmetry.space_group_name_H-M   'P 1'
#
loop_
_entity.id
_entity.type
_entity.pdbx_description
1 polymer ?
#
loop_
_entity_poly.entity_id
_entity_poly.type
_entity_poly.pdbx_seq_one_letter_code
_entity_poly.pdbx_strand_id
1 'polypeptide(L)'
;DPIHCGRFFTCLDGRKTEMNCPEMLRFNEVEGVCDWPRNVPCTTWQPKPPGVEINSRGRVVCTADEGYFPSPRDCREFYRCHRGSAYRFDCPRGLIYNRRFKVCDWPWNVDAR
;
A
#
# COMPACT_ATOMS: atom_id res chain seq x y z
N ASP A 1 12.87 -14.43 -1.87
CA ASP A 1 14.15 -14.04 -1.24
C ASP A 1 13.84 -13.28 0.05
N PRO A 2 14.39 -13.67 1.21
CA PRO A 2 14.12 -13.06 2.53
C PRO A 2 14.05 -11.54 2.56
N ILE A 3 14.92 -10.85 1.80
CA ILE A 3 14.97 -9.37 1.76
C ILE A 3 13.75 -8.77 1.06
N HIS A 4 13.19 -9.46 0.06
CA HIS A 4 12.03 -8.97 -0.69
C HIS A 4 10.73 -9.07 0.13
N CYS A 5 10.62 -10.06 1.03
CA CYS A 5 9.43 -10.28 1.86
C CYS A 5 9.37 -9.36 3.11
N GLY A 6 10.47 -8.70 3.46
CA GLY A 6 10.52 -7.69 4.52
C GLY A 6 10.25 -6.27 4.03
N ARG A 7 10.16 -6.04 2.72
CA ARG A 7 9.95 -4.71 2.16
C ARG A 7 8.50 -4.28 2.20
N PHE A 8 8.29 -3.02 2.54
CA PHE A 8 6.99 -2.38 2.55
C PHE A 8 7.10 -0.90 2.21
N PHE A 9 5.95 -0.26 1.96
CA PHE A 9 5.87 1.18 1.76
C PHE A 9 5.03 1.80 2.88
N THR A 10 5.50 2.92 3.42
CA THR A 10 4.82 3.74 4.43
C THR A 10 4.81 5.21 3.99
N CYS A 11 4.12 6.05 4.75
CA CYS A 11 3.93 7.45 4.46
C CYS A 11 4.77 8.30 5.42
N LEU A 12 5.88 8.86 4.91
CA LEU A 12 6.69 9.82 5.65
C LEU A 12 6.52 11.20 5.00
N ASP A 13 6.05 12.18 5.78
CA ASP A 13 5.77 13.55 5.32
C ASP A 13 4.86 13.62 4.07
N GLY A 14 3.88 12.71 4.00
CA GLY A 14 2.93 12.60 2.88
C GLY A 14 3.51 11.93 1.62
N ARG A 15 4.78 11.51 1.64
CA ARG A 15 5.43 10.79 0.54
C ARG A 15 5.47 9.30 0.83
N LYS A 16 5.23 8.51 -0.22
CA LYS A 16 5.41 7.06 -0.18
C LYS A 16 6.90 6.73 -0.13
N THR A 17 7.34 6.13 0.96
CA THR A 17 8.74 5.75 1.19
C THR A 17 8.86 4.24 1.36
N GLU A 18 9.85 3.64 0.68
CA GLU A 18 10.21 2.22 0.83
C GLU A 18 10.96 2.01 2.15
N MET A 19 10.54 1.00 2.91
CA MET A 19 11.12 0.62 4.19
C MET A 19 11.34 -0.89 4.22
N ASN A 20 12.23 -1.32 5.11
CA ASN A 20 12.43 -2.73 5.44
C ASN A 20 11.91 -2.98 6.86
N CYS A 21 11.29 -4.13 7.07
CA CYS A 21 11.04 -4.64 8.40
C CYS A 21 12.36 -4.78 9.16
N PRO A 22 12.36 -4.50 10.47
CA PRO A 22 13.55 -4.70 11.28
C PRO A 22 13.92 -6.19 11.33
N GLU A 23 15.22 -6.45 11.47
CA GLU A 23 15.78 -7.81 11.54
C GLU A 23 15.37 -8.70 10.34
N MET A 24 14.85 -9.90 10.62
CA MET A 24 14.35 -10.84 9.62
C MET A 24 12.82 -11.02 9.70
N LEU A 25 12.11 -10.00 10.20
CA LEU A 25 10.65 -9.97 10.16
C LEU A 25 10.15 -9.76 8.73
N ARG A 26 8.89 -10.12 8.48
CA ARG A 26 8.25 -10.04 7.16
C ARG A 26 7.03 -9.14 7.23
N PHE A 27 6.77 -8.39 6.18
CA PHE A 27 5.63 -7.48 6.17
C PHE A 27 4.33 -8.25 5.94
N ASN A 28 3.44 -8.21 6.92
CA ASN A 28 2.08 -8.70 6.81
C ASN A 28 1.23 -7.62 6.12
N GLU A 29 0.91 -7.82 4.84
CA GLU A 29 0.09 -6.86 4.09
C GLU A 29 -1.39 -6.80 4.53
N VAL A 30 -1.89 -7.81 5.22
CA VAL A 30 -3.28 -7.80 5.71
C VAL A 30 -3.38 -6.90 6.94
N GLU A 31 -2.43 -7.06 7.86
CA GLU A 31 -2.45 -6.34 9.14
C GLU A 31 -1.69 -5.00 9.10
N GLY A 32 -0.79 -4.84 8.14
CA GLY A 32 0.03 -3.64 7.98
C GLY A 32 1.23 -3.57 8.93
N VAL A 33 1.68 -4.71 9.47
CA VAL A 33 2.74 -4.79 10.48
C VAL A 33 3.86 -5.74 10.05
N CYS A 34 5.04 -5.62 10.68
CA CYS A 34 6.10 -6.60 10.53
C CYS A 34 5.86 -7.77 11.49
N ASP A 35 5.74 -8.97 10.95
CA ASP A 35 5.38 -10.18 11.69
C ASP A 35 6.41 -11.30 11.44
N TRP A 36 6.39 -12.32 12.28
CA TRP A 36 7.32 -13.42 12.24
C TRP A 36 7.23 -14.22 10.94
N PRO A 37 8.35 -14.74 10.40
CA PRO A 37 8.39 -15.55 9.19
C PRO A 37 7.41 -16.73 9.12
N ARG A 38 7.02 -17.28 10.28
CA ARG A 38 6.03 -18.37 10.38
C ARG A 38 4.59 -17.91 10.14
N ASN A 39 4.28 -16.64 10.44
CA ASN A 39 2.97 -16.04 10.24
C ASN A 39 2.82 -15.47 8.82
N VAL A 40 3.94 -15.18 8.15
CA VAL A 40 3.98 -14.65 6.78
C VAL A 40 4.89 -15.54 5.90
N PRO A 41 4.38 -16.69 5.37
CA PRO A 41 5.19 -17.60 4.56
C PRO A 41 5.66 -16.96 3.25
N CYS A 42 6.98 -16.89 3.04
CA CYS A 42 7.62 -16.36 1.83
C CYS A 42 7.85 -17.49 0.80
N THR A 43 6.83 -18.31 0.56
CA THR A 43 6.95 -19.57 -0.19
C THR A 43 6.79 -19.38 -1.70
N THR A 44 6.03 -18.38 -2.12
CA THR A 44 5.92 -17.89 -3.49
C THR A 44 5.53 -16.42 -3.42
N TRP A 45 6.50 -15.50 -3.43
CA TRP A 45 6.18 -14.07 -3.47
C TRP A 45 5.60 -13.75 -4.86
N GLN A 46 4.30 -13.98 -5.02
CA GLN A 46 3.54 -13.21 -5.98
C GLN A 46 3.19 -11.93 -5.23
N PRO A 47 3.75 -10.76 -5.62
CA PRO A 47 3.22 -9.52 -5.12
C PRO A 47 1.73 -9.56 -5.42
N LYS A 48 0.90 -9.42 -4.38
CA LYS A 48 -0.52 -9.23 -4.63
C LYS A 48 -0.59 -8.03 -5.57
N PRO A 49 -1.23 -8.14 -6.76
CA PRO A 49 -1.20 -7.08 -7.74
C PRO A 49 -1.60 -5.79 -7.03
N PRO A 50 -0.75 -4.76 -7.02
CA PRO A 50 -1.12 -3.51 -6.40
C PRO A 50 -2.32 -3.06 -7.21
N GLY A 51 -3.51 -3.00 -6.60
CA GLY A 51 -4.76 -2.83 -7.35
C GLY A 51 -4.78 -1.62 -8.29
N VAL A 52 -3.81 -0.73 -8.13
CA VAL A 52 -3.32 0.20 -9.14
C VAL A 52 -1.80 0.13 -9.38
N GLU A 53 -1.36 0.43 -10.60
CA GLU A 53 0.05 0.56 -10.98
C GLU A 53 0.31 1.78 -11.91
N ILE A 54 1.57 2.17 -12.11
CA ILE A 54 1.96 3.20 -13.09
C ILE A 54 2.41 2.51 -14.37
N ASN A 55 1.71 2.74 -15.49
CA ASN A 55 2.09 2.17 -16.78
C ASN A 55 3.26 2.92 -17.44
N SER A 56 3.74 2.42 -18.58
CA SER A 56 4.86 3.00 -19.35
C SER A 56 4.63 4.45 -19.82
N ARG A 57 3.39 4.94 -19.80
CA ARG A 57 3.02 6.33 -20.13
C ARG A 57 2.93 7.22 -18.88
N GLY A 58 3.33 6.71 -17.72
CA GLY A 58 3.23 7.44 -16.46
C GLY A 58 1.80 7.66 -16.00
N ARG A 59 0.83 6.82 -16.40
CA ARG A 59 -0.56 6.90 -15.94
C ARG A 59 -0.86 5.81 -14.93
N VAL A 60 -1.68 6.15 -13.93
CA VAL A 60 -2.19 5.15 -12.98
C VAL A 60 -3.30 4.34 -13.65
N VAL A 61 -3.15 3.02 -13.66
CA VAL A 61 -4.12 2.07 -14.22
C VAL A 61 -4.51 1.04 -13.16
N CYS A 62 -5.73 0.48 -13.28
CA CYS A 62 -6.20 -0.56 -12.39
C CYS A 62 -5.69 -1.93 -12.84
N THR A 63 -5.09 -2.67 -11.91
CA THR A 63 -4.80 -4.11 -12.07
C THR A 63 -5.88 -4.97 -11.43
N ALA A 64 -6.75 -4.36 -10.61
CA ALA A 64 -7.93 -4.98 -10.02
C ALA A 64 -9.22 -4.45 -10.68
N ASP A 65 -10.23 -5.32 -10.85
CA ASP A 65 -11.51 -4.93 -11.45
C ASP A 65 -12.30 -3.94 -10.59
N GLU A 66 -12.29 -4.13 -9.27
CA GLU A 66 -13.05 -3.35 -8.31
C GLU A 66 -12.22 -3.08 -7.05
N GLY A 67 -12.48 -1.95 -6.38
CA GLY A 67 -11.98 -1.68 -5.03
C GLY A 67 -11.41 -0.29 -4.83
N TYR A 68 -10.83 -0.07 -3.65
CA TYR A 68 -10.16 1.17 -3.27
C TYR A 68 -8.72 0.89 -2.91
N PHE A 69 -7.79 1.55 -3.60
CA PHE A 69 -6.37 1.25 -3.54
C PHE A 69 -5.55 2.52 -3.26
N PRO A 70 -4.46 2.42 -2.47
CA PRO A 70 -3.56 3.55 -2.24
C PRO A 70 -2.98 4.08 -3.56
N SER A 71 -2.78 5.39 -3.67
CA SER A 71 -2.04 5.94 -4.81
C SER A 71 -0.59 5.41 -4.82
N PRO A 72 -0.02 5.14 -6.01
CA PRO A 72 1.39 4.79 -6.13
C PRO A 72 2.31 6.01 -5.93
N ARG A 73 1.78 7.24 -5.78
CA ARG A 73 2.56 8.50 -5.77
C ARG A 73 2.46 9.32 -4.48
N ASP A 74 1.26 9.53 -3.97
CA ASP A 74 0.99 10.44 -2.85
C ASP A 74 0.08 9.75 -1.83
N CYS A 75 0.48 9.74 -0.56
CA CYS A 75 -0.28 9.09 0.51
C CYS A 75 -1.63 9.76 0.82
N ARG A 76 -1.80 11.02 0.38
CA ARG A 76 -3.05 11.77 0.47
C ARG A 76 -3.98 11.46 -0.69
N GLU A 77 -3.60 10.59 -1.60
CA GLU A 77 -4.40 10.19 -2.74
C GLU A 77 -4.74 8.70 -2.68
N PHE A 78 -5.92 8.36 -3.17
CA PHE A 78 -6.31 6.97 -3.41
C PHE A 78 -7.08 6.85 -4.72
N TYR A 79 -7.20 5.62 -5.21
CA TYR A 79 -7.91 5.30 -6.43
C TYR A 79 -9.06 4.36 -6.15
N ARG A 80 -10.22 4.64 -6.75
CA ARG A 80 -11.26 3.62 -6.92
C ARG A 80 -11.05 2.96 -8.27
N CYS A 81 -10.97 1.63 -8.27
CA CYS A 81 -11.08 0.83 -9.48
C CYS A 81 -12.53 0.39 -9.65
N HIS A 82 -13.05 0.56 -10.86
CA HIS A 82 -14.36 0.05 -11.25
C HIS A 82 -14.32 -0.32 -12.73
N ARG A 83 -14.54 -1.60 -13.05
CA ARG A 83 -14.49 -2.15 -14.42
C ARG A 83 -13.21 -1.73 -15.18
N GLY A 84 -12.06 -1.82 -14.51
CA GLY A 84 -10.74 -1.48 -15.06
C GLY A 84 -10.46 0.03 -15.18
N SER A 85 -11.41 0.90 -14.84
CA SER A 85 -11.21 2.36 -14.84
C SER A 85 -10.71 2.84 -13.47
N ALA A 86 -9.66 3.67 -13.50
CA ALA A 86 -9.04 4.25 -12.31
C ALA A 86 -9.54 5.67 -12.04
N TYR A 87 -10.19 5.88 -10.89
CA TYR A 87 -10.71 7.19 -10.47
C TYR A 87 -9.89 7.70 -9.28
N ARG A 88 -9.19 8.82 -9.45
CA ARG A 88 -8.36 9.45 -8.41
C ARG A 88 -9.23 10.26 -7.43
N PHE A 89 -8.92 10.14 -6.15
CA PHE A 89 -9.51 10.93 -5.07
C PHE A 89 -8.41 11.48 -4.16
N ASP A 90 -8.62 12.71 -3.69
CA ASP A 90 -7.77 13.39 -2.73
C ASP A 90 -8.41 13.30 -1.34
N CYS A 91 -7.60 12.97 -0.33
CA CYS A 91 -7.98 13.06 1.06
C CYS A 91 -8.06 14.52 1.51
N PRO A 92 -8.96 14.84 2.46
CA PRO A 92 -8.97 16.16 3.09
C PRO A 92 -7.61 16.55 3.67
N ARG A 93 -7.39 17.86 3.82
CA ARG A 93 -6.11 18.41 4.29
C ARG A 93 -5.69 17.77 5.62
N GLY A 94 -4.47 17.22 5.63
CA GLY A 94 -3.85 16.60 6.82
C GLY A 94 -4.18 15.12 7.00
N LEU A 95 -5.05 14.54 6.17
CA LEU A 95 -5.39 13.12 6.22
C LEU A 95 -4.66 12.34 5.12
N ILE A 96 -4.42 11.05 5.37
CA ILE A 96 -3.87 10.10 4.41
C ILE A 96 -4.77 8.88 4.29
N TYR A 97 -4.69 8.17 3.17
CA TYR A 97 -5.56 7.03 2.92
C TYR A 97 -5.16 5.82 3.78
N ASN A 98 -6.04 5.44 4.70
CA ASN A 98 -5.94 4.23 5.49
C ASN A 98 -6.46 3.03 4.68
N ARG A 99 -5.56 2.21 4.15
CA ARG A 99 -5.95 1.05 3.32
C ARG A 99 -6.72 -0.04 4.08
N ARG A 100 -6.50 -0.14 5.40
CA ARG A 100 -7.13 -1.16 6.26
C ARG A 100 -8.61 -0.87 6.41
N PHE A 101 -8.96 0.38 6.67
CA PHE A 101 -10.34 0.83 6.84
C PHE A 101 -10.96 1.44 5.58
N LYS A 102 -10.16 1.64 4.52
CA LYS A 102 -10.57 2.22 3.23
C LYS A 102 -11.17 3.63 3.37
N VAL A 103 -10.59 4.44 4.26
CA VAL A 103 -11.01 5.82 4.55
C VAL A 103 -9.80 6.74 4.61
N CYS A 104 -10.02 8.04 4.49
CA CYS A 104 -9.01 9.03 4.86
C CYS A 104 -8.97 9.16 6.37
N ASP A 105 -7.78 9.00 6.95
CA ASP A 105 -7.57 8.98 8.40
C ASP A 105 -6.33 9.80 8.77
N TRP A 106 -6.15 10.05 10.05
CA TRP A 106 -4.97 10.74 10.54
C TRP A 106 -3.70 9.88 10.37
N PRO A 107 -2.54 10.47 10.06
CA PRO A 107 -1.32 9.71 9.79
C PRO A 107 -0.94 8.70 10.88
N TRP A 108 -1.08 9.06 12.16
CA TRP A 108 -0.79 8.18 13.29
C TRP A 108 -1.72 6.98 13.42
N ASN A 109 -2.89 6.97 12.76
CA ASN A 109 -3.79 5.82 12.69
C ASN A 109 -3.47 4.88 11.50
N VAL A 110 -2.66 5.33 10.55
CA VAL A 110 -2.22 4.53 9.38
C VAL A 110 -0.88 3.86 9.66
N ASP A 111 0.05 4.58 10.30
CA ASP A 111 1.39 4.11 10.66
C ASP A 111 1.51 3.78 12.17
N ALA A 112 0.40 3.41 12.81
CA ALA A 112 0.38 3.04 14.22
C ALA A 112 1.36 1.87 14.47
N ARG A 113 2.41 2.18 15.22
CA ARG A 113 3.54 1.30 15.58
C ARG A 113 3.14 0.20 16.55
#